data_AF-A3BB04-F1
#
_entry.id   AF-A3BB04-F1
#
_cell.length_a   1.000
_cell.length_b   1.000
_cell.length_c   1.000
_cell.angle_alpha   90.00
_cell.angle_beta   90.00
_cell.angle_gamma   90.00
#
_symmetry.space_group_name_H-M   'P 1'
#
loop_
_entity.id
_entity.type
_entity.pdbx_description
1 polymer ?
#
loop_
_entity_poly.entity_id
_entity_poly.type
_entity_poly.pdbx_seq_one_letter_code
_entity_poly.pdbx_strand_id
1 'polypeptide(L)'
;MFVPVSLAIADEIRWVLEKCYSNPWLPLTGEKNRNTAGCATSMEDLVKLPSSLLGTRHVQAFSANMPVEAAAVSEEPRRRYAITALHRIVPTGSSGDGESSEMVTCHDMTYPYVVFYCHMAGPATRAYMVVLVS
;
A
#
# COMPACT_ATOMS: atom_id res chain seq x y z
N MET A 1 -2.00 -16.97 -23.14
CA MET A 1 -0.82 -16.93 -22.26
C MET A 1 -0.25 -15.52 -22.34
N PHE A 2 -0.19 -14.78 -21.23
CA PHE A 2 0.45 -13.47 -21.21
C PHE A 2 1.96 -13.67 -21.19
N VAL A 3 2.69 -13.00 -22.09
CA VAL A 3 4.14 -13.01 -22.14
C VAL A 3 4.62 -11.61 -21.73
N PRO A 4 5.49 -11.49 -20.72
CA PRO A 4 6.03 -10.19 -20.32
C PRO A 4 6.79 -9.55 -21.49
N VAL A 5 6.58 -8.25 -21.72
CA VAL A 5 7.20 -7.54 -22.85
C VAL A 5 8.68 -7.22 -22.64
N SER A 6 9.21 -7.47 -21.45
CA SER A 6 10.62 -7.30 -21.11
C SER A 6 11.02 -8.22 -19.95
N LEU A 7 12.34 -8.44 -19.78
CA LEU A 7 12.87 -9.17 -18.64
C LEU A 7 12.55 -8.48 -17.31
N ALA A 8 12.58 -7.15 -17.27
CA ALA A 8 12.22 -6.39 -16.07
C ALA A 8 10.77 -6.66 -15.63
N ILE A 9 9.83 -6.68 -16.57
CA ILE A 9 8.43 -7.03 -16.28
C ILE A 9 8.30 -8.50 -15.88
N ALA A 10 9.09 -9.40 -16.47
CA ALA A 10 9.11 -10.80 -16.07
C ALA A 10 9.58 -10.99 -14.62
N ASP A 11 10.61 -10.24 -14.20
CA ASP A 11 11.13 -10.28 -12.83
C ASP A 11 10.13 -9.69 -11.82
N GLU A 12 9.44 -8.62 -12.16
CA GLU A 12 8.35 -8.07 -11.35
C GLU A 12 7.19 -9.07 -11.20
N ILE A 13 6.73 -9.68 -12.29
CA ILE A 13 5.69 -10.71 -12.24
C ILE A 13 6.13 -11.90 -11.37
N ARG A 14 7.39 -12.33 -11.49
CA ARG A 14 7.95 -13.39 -10.65
C ARG A 14 7.95 -13.01 -9.18
N TRP A 15 8.32 -11.78 -8.86
CA TRP A 15 8.28 -11.26 -7.49
C TRP A 15 6.86 -11.28 -6.92
N VAL A 16 5.85 -10.88 -7.71
CA VAL A 16 4.44 -10.95 -7.32
C VAL A 16 4.02 -12.39 -7.03
N LEU A 17 4.43 -13.34 -7.87
CA LEU A 17 4.16 -14.76 -7.66
C LEU A 17 4.77 -15.28 -6.35
N GLU A 18 6.03 -14.94 -6.10
CA GLU A 18 6.75 -15.32 -4.87
C GLU A 18 6.08 -14.74 -3.61
N LYS A 19 5.63 -13.49 -3.65
CA LYS A 19 5.01 -12.83 -2.49
C LYS A 19 3.57 -13.26 -2.25
N CYS A 20 2.78 -13.41 -3.31
CA CYS A 20 1.34 -13.65 -3.19
C CYS A 20 0.97 -15.14 -3.17
N TYR A 21 1.70 -15.99 -3.90
CA TYR A 21 1.33 -17.41 -4.06
C TYR A 21 2.22 -18.35 -3.24
N SER A 22 3.49 -18.03 -3.01
CA SER A 22 4.36 -18.89 -2.20
C SER A 22 4.16 -18.72 -0.69
N ASN A 23 3.55 -17.61 -0.24
CA ASN A 23 3.23 -17.36 1.17
C ASN A 23 1.88 -16.62 1.33
N PRO A 24 0.75 -17.22 0.93
CA PRO A 24 -0.54 -16.53 0.95
C PRO A 24 -0.98 -16.08 2.35
N TRP A 25 -0.43 -16.70 3.41
CA TRP A 25 -0.86 -16.50 4.79
C TRP A 25 0.27 -16.67 5.79
N LEU A 26 1.34 -15.87 5.67
CA LEU A 26 2.33 -15.72 6.75
C LEU A 26 1.86 -14.62 7.73
N PRO A 27 1.45 -14.96 8.94
CA PRO A 27 0.27 -15.71 9.32
C PRO A 27 -0.89 -14.79 9.79
N LEU A 28 -2.12 -15.13 9.39
CA LEU A 28 -3.37 -14.64 10.05
C LEU A 28 -3.52 -15.16 11.48
N THR A 29 -2.49 -15.76 12.07
CA THR A 29 -2.56 -16.32 13.42
C THR A 29 -2.41 -15.21 14.46
N GLY A 30 -3.30 -14.21 14.45
CA GLY A 30 -3.56 -13.26 15.55
C GLY A 30 -2.38 -12.48 16.13
N GLU A 31 -1.16 -12.69 15.68
CA GLU A 31 0.05 -12.12 16.22
C GLU A 31 0.37 -10.89 15.40
N LYS A 32 0.42 -9.74 16.08
CA LYS A 32 0.86 -8.46 15.52
C LYS A 32 2.34 -8.52 15.13
N ASN A 33 2.68 -9.32 14.13
CA ASN A 33 4.00 -9.25 13.53
C ASN A 33 4.03 -8.00 12.65
N ARG A 34 4.95 -7.08 12.96
CA ARG A 34 5.15 -5.83 12.19
C ARG A 34 5.59 -6.07 10.73
N ASN A 35 5.96 -7.30 10.39
CA ASN A 35 6.34 -7.71 9.05
C ASN A 35 5.20 -8.46 8.32
N THR A 36 3.98 -8.46 8.85
CA THR A 36 2.83 -9.09 8.19
C THR A 36 2.46 -8.29 6.94
N ALA A 37 2.39 -9.00 5.83
CA ALA A 37 2.00 -8.49 4.53
C ALA A 37 1.15 -9.53 3.80
N GLY A 38 0.37 -9.09 2.83
CA GLY A 38 -0.48 -9.97 2.04
C GLY A 38 -0.88 -9.34 0.72
N CYS A 39 -1.57 -10.11 -0.10
CA CYS A 39 -2.06 -9.65 -1.39
C CYS A 39 -3.59 -9.61 -1.40
N ALA A 40 -4.15 -8.52 -1.92
CA ALA A 40 -5.57 -8.36 -2.19
C ALA A 40 -5.80 -8.42 -3.70
N THR A 41 -6.63 -9.36 -4.14
CA THR A 41 -6.97 -9.57 -5.57
C THR A 41 -8.40 -9.15 -5.90
N SER A 42 -9.06 -8.50 -4.95
CA SER A 42 -10.42 -7.97 -5.04
C SER A 42 -10.57 -6.71 -4.19
N MET A 43 -11.65 -5.95 -4.41
CA MET A 43 -11.96 -4.79 -3.56
C MET A 43 -12.36 -5.22 -2.15
N GLU A 44 -13.00 -6.38 -2.01
CA GLU A 44 -13.36 -6.96 -0.72
C GLU A 44 -12.12 -7.32 0.11
N ASP A 45 -11.09 -7.88 -0.54
CA ASP A 45 -9.84 -8.22 0.14
C ASP A 45 -9.02 -6.98 0.50
N LEU A 46 -9.11 -5.90 -0.29
CA LEU A 46 -8.55 -4.59 0.06
C LEU A 46 -9.14 -3.99 1.35
N VAL A 47 -10.33 -4.42 1.77
CA VAL A 47 -10.92 -4.03 3.06
C VAL A 47 -10.56 -5.03 4.16
N LYS A 48 -10.69 -6.34 3.86
CA LYS A 48 -10.44 -7.41 4.84
C LYS A 48 -8.99 -7.45 5.30
N LEU A 49 -8.05 -7.28 4.38
CA LEU A 49 -6.63 -7.44 4.65
C LEU A 49 -6.10 -6.33 5.59
N PRO A 50 -6.30 -5.03 5.34
CA PRO A 50 -5.93 -3.98 6.30
C PRO A 50 -6.63 -4.12 7.65
N SER A 51 -7.91 -4.50 7.65
CA SER A 51 -8.67 -4.74 8.88
C SER A 51 -8.03 -5.85 9.73
N SER A 52 -7.59 -6.92 9.08
CA SER A 52 -6.89 -8.03 9.74
C SER A 52 -5.50 -7.63 10.23
N LEU A 53 -4.73 -6.90 9.42
CA LEU A 53 -3.39 -6.44 9.77
C LEU A 53 -3.39 -5.47 10.96
N LEU A 54 -4.38 -4.57 11.02
CA LEU A 54 -4.56 -3.61 12.11
C LEU A 54 -5.29 -4.23 13.33
N GLY A 55 -5.89 -5.41 13.18
CA GLY A 55 -6.67 -6.05 14.25
C GLY A 55 -7.96 -5.29 14.61
N THR A 56 -8.51 -4.50 13.68
CA THR A 56 -9.72 -3.69 13.90
C THR A 56 -10.59 -3.65 12.66
N ARG A 57 -11.91 -3.48 12.84
CA ARG A 57 -12.85 -3.22 11.74
C ARG A 57 -13.05 -1.73 11.45
N HIS A 58 -12.56 -0.85 12.34
CA HIS A 58 -12.65 0.60 12.20
C HIS A 58 -11.44 1.11 11.43
N VAL A 59 -11.42 0.85 10.13
CA VAL A 59 -10.33 1.30 9.24
C VAL A 59 -10.75 2.56 8.50
N GLN A 60 -9.83 3.54 8.45
CA GLN A 60 -9.99 4.73 7.63
C GLN A 60 -9.04 4.64 6.44
N ALA A 61 -9.59 4.61 5.23
CA ALA A 61 -8.81 4.55 4.01
C ALA A 61 -8.47 5.95 3.52
N PHE A 62 -7.23 6.11 3.04
CA PHE A 62 -6.75 7.31 2.36
C PHE A 62 -6.19 6.89 1.01
N SER A 63 -6.59 7.60 -0.04
CA SER A 63 -6.00 7.45 -1.37
C SER A 63 -5.71 8.84 -1.92
N ALA A 64 -4.59 8.98 -2.62
CA ALA A 64 -4.32 10.21 -3.35
C ALA A 64 -5.24 10.26 -4.57
N ASN A 65 -5.92 11.39 -4.78
CA ASN A 65 -6.70 11.61 -5.99
C ASN A 65 -5.76 12.02 -7.13
N MET A 66 -4.94 11.06 -7.59
CA MET A 66 -3.97 11.27 -8.66
C MET A 66 -4.50 10.59 -9.93
N PRO A 67 -4.60 11.29 -11.07
CA PRO A 67 -4.97 10.66 -12.32
C PRO A 67 -3.93 9.59 -12.68
N VAL A 68 -4.36 8.33 -12.71
CA VAL A 68 -3.49 7.16 -13.01
C VAL A 68 -3.11 7.13 -14.50
N GLU A 69 -3.95 7.70 -15.36
CA GLU A 69 -3.84 7.66 -16.83
C GLU A 69 -2.51 8.23 -17.36
N ALA A 70 -1.80 9.02 -16.56
CA ALA A 70 -0.55 9.64 -16.96
C ALA A 70 0.69 8.75 -16.76
N ALA A 71 0.77 7.85 -15.76
CA ALA A 71 2.08 7.30 -15.38
C ALA A 71 2.71 6.35 -16.42
N ALA A 72 1.91 5.65 -17.23
CA ALA A 72 2.42 4.64 -18.16
C ALA A 72 2.62 5.14 -19.60
N VAL A 73 1.98 6.24 -19.99
CA VAL A 73 1.98 6.74 -21.39
C VAL A 73 2.28 8.23 -21.47
N SER A 74 2.20 8.97 -20.36
CA SER A 74 2.49 10.38 -20.41
C SER A 74 4.00 10.61 -20.27
N GLU A 75 4.55 11.18 -21.33
CA GLU A 75 5.71 12.06 -21.26
C GLU A 75 5.42 13.32 -20.41
N GLU A 76 4.36 13.35 -19.60
CA GLU A 76 4.08 14.51 -18.75
C GLU A 76 5.20 14.61 -17.70
N PRO A 77 5.96 15.71 -17.70
CA PRO A 77 7.06 15.89 -16.77
C PRO A 77 6.54 15.75 -15.35
N ARG A 78 7.25 15.00 -14.50
CA ARG A 78 7.03 15.02 -13.05
C ARG A 78 6.91 16.47 -12.60
N ARG A 79 5.69 16.88 -12.22
CA ARG A 79 5.44 18.25 -11.80
C ARG A 79 6.09 18.48 -10.45
N ARG A 80 6.79 19.60 -10.31
CA ARG A 80 7.25 20.07 -9.00
C ARG A 80 6.06 20.74 -8.33
N TYR A 81 5.79 20.35 -7.10
CA TYR A 81 4.77 20.97 -6.26
C TYR A 81 5.44 21.55 -5.02
N ALA A 82 4.99 22.72 -4.59
CA ALA A 82 5.29 23.23 -3.26
C ALA A 82 4.26 22.69 -2.27
N ILE A 83 4.73 22.29 -1.08
CA ILE A 83 3.87 21.88 0.02
C ILE A 83 3.55 23.15 0.82
N THR A 84 2.29 23.59 0.81
CA THR A 84 1.85 24.79 1.55
C THR A 84 1.30 24.45 2.93
N ALA A 85 0.84 23.21 3.13
CA ALA A 85 0.42 22.71 4.43
C ALA A 85 0.71 21.21 4.57
N LEU A 86 0.98 20.78 5.80
CA LEU A 86 1.30 19.40 6.18
C LEU A 86 0.59 19.05 7.48
N HIS A 87 -0.16 17.95 7.48
CA HIS A 87 -0.81 17.40 8.68
C HIS A 87 -0.41 15.95 8.86
N ARG A 88 0.16 15.60 10.03
CA ARG A 88 0.46 14.21 10.34
C ARG A 88 -0.84 13.44 10.55
N ILE A 89 -0.98 12.31 9.88
CA ILE A 89 -2.09 11.37 10.14
C ILE A 89 -1.70 10.59 11.40
N VAL A 90 -2.47 10.78 12.46
CA VAL A 90 -2.30 10.08 13.74
C VAL A 90 -3.54 9.22 13.95
N PRO A 91 -3.42 7.90 14.17
CA PRO A 91 -4.57 7.07 14.48
C PRO A 91 -5.32 7.60 15.71
N THR A 92 -6.65 7.60 15.64
CA THR A 92 -7.50 7.99 16.77
C THR A 92 -7.24 7.05 17.95
N GLY A 93 -6.83 7.60 19.09
CA GLY A 93 -6.52 6.83 20.30
C GLY A 93 -5.03 6.60 20.57
N SER A 94 -4.14 6.99 19.64
CA SER A 94 -2.70 7.07 19.94
C SER A 94 -2.45 8.27 20.86
N SER A 95 -2.30 8.00 22.15
CA SER A 95 -1.85 9.00 23.12
C SER A 95 -0.38 9.35 22.86
N GLY A 96 0.02 10.57 23.24
CA GLY A 96 1.26 11.26 22.86
C GLY A 96 2.52 10.42 22.60
N ASP A 97 3.25 10.82 21.55
CA ASP A 97 4.66 10.57 21.21
C ASP A 97 5.25 9.14 21.26
N GLY A 98 4.51 8.11 21.66
CA GLY A 98 5.05 6.75 21.82
C GLY A 98 4.21 5.59 21.28
N GLU A 99 2.89 5.75 21.11
CA GLU A 99 2.01 4.63 20.79
C GLU A 99 1.80 4.46 19.28
N SER A 100 2.51 3.47 18.75
CA SER A 100 2.37 2.81 17.44
C SER A 100 1.33 3.44 16.51
N SER A 101 1.78 4.33 15.62
CA SER A 101 0.98 4.71 14.45
C SER A 101 0.97 3.53 13.48
N GLU A 102 0.25 2.46 13.83
CA GLU A 102 0.09 1.28 12.98
C GLU A 102 -0.73 1.71 11.76
N MET A 103 -0.12 1.62 10.59
CA MET A 103 -0.72 1.97 9.31
C MET A 103 -0.46 0.82 8.35
N VAL A 104 -1.41 0.58 7.44
CA VAL A 104 -1.22 -0.37 6.34
C VAL A 104 -1.12 0.43 5.05
N THR A 105 -0.10 0.14 4.26
CA THR A 105 0.07 0.69 2.91
C THR A 105 -0.15 -0.42 1.90
N CYS A 106 -0.88 -0.11 0.83
CA CYS A 106 -1.14 -1.02 -0.28
C CYS A 106 -0.63 -0.41 -1.59
N HIS A 107 0.01 -1.24 -2.41
CA HIS A 107 0.56 -0.85 -3.71
C HIS A 107 -0.05 -1.74 -4.79
N ASP A 108 -0.38 -1.15 -5.94
CA ASP A 108 -0.66 -1.91 -7.15
C ASP A 108 0.61 -2.62 -7.62
N MET A 109 0.45 -3.85 -8.11
CA MET A 109 1.56 -4.67 -8.55
C MET A 109 1.54 -4.86 -10.07
N THR A 110 2.74 -4.94 -10.67
CA THR A 110 2.91 -5.28 -12.08
C THR A 110 2.50 -6.74 -12.33
N TYR A 111 1.22 -6.98 -12.63
CA TYR A 111 0.67 -8.31 -12.86
C TYR A 111 -0.46 -8.26 -13.91
N PRO A 112 -0.72 -9.35 -14.68
CA PRO A 112 -1.74 -9.33 -15.74
C PRO A 112 -3.18 -9.09 -15.26
N TYR A 113 -3.44 -9.23 -13.97
CA TYR A 113 -4.72 -8.96 -13.31
C TYR A 113 -4.49 -8.07 -12.10
N VAL A 114 -5.55 -7.43 -11.60
CA VAL A 114 -5.47 -6.52 -10.44
C VAL A 114 -5.00 -7.28 -9.20
N VAL A 115 -3.83 -6.91 -8.68
CA VAL A 115 -3.27 -7.41 -7.43
C VAL A 115 -2.68 -6.22 -6.68
N PHE A 116 -3.05 -6.08 -5.42
CA PHE A 116 -2.46 -5.11 -4.51
C PHE A 116 -1.64 -5.83 -3.44
N TYR A 117 -0.40 -5.42 -3.22
CA TYR A 117 0.40 -5.88 -2.09
C TYR A 117 0.26 -4.89 -0.93
N CYS A 118 -0.27 -5.37 0.20
CA CYS A 118 -0.47 -4.59 1.40
C CYS A 118 0.47 -5.06 2.51
N HIS A 119 1.05 -4.12 3.26
CA HIS A 119 1.91 -4.44 4.39
C HIS A 119 1.79 -3.39 5.50
N MET A 120 2.18 -3.78 6.71
CA MET A 120 2.34 -2.85 7.81
C MET A 120 3.47 -1.86 7.52
N ALA A 121 3.22 -0.58 7.74
CA ALA A 121 4.23 0.45 7.68
C ALA A 121 5.15 0.32 8.90
N GLY A 122 6.47 0.30 8.68
CA GLY A 122 7.45 0.19 9.76
C GLY A 122 7.42 1.40 10.71
N PRO A 123 8.02 1.31 11.91
CA PRO A 123 7.95 2.36 12.94
C PRO A 123 8.58 3.70 12.52
N ALA A 124 9.48 3.68 11.54
CA ALA A 124 10.09 4.88 10.98
C ALA A 124 9.22 5.54 9.89
N THR A 125 8.13 4.91 9.46
CA THR A 125 7.23 5.42 8.43
C THR A 125 6.10 6.21 9.07
N ARG A 126 5.84 7.41 8.54
CA ARG A 126 4.77 8.29 9.00
C ARG A 126 3.95 8.75 7.82
N ALA A 127 2.63 8.73 7.94
CA ALA A 127 1.73 9.25 6.92
C ALA A 127 1.41 10.71 7.22
N TYR A 128 1.32 11.51 6.15
CA TYR A 128 0.94 12.91 6.21
C TYR A 128 -0.05 13.22 5.11
N MET A 129 -1.02 14.07 5.43
CA MET A 129 -1.85 14.76 4.45
C MET A 129 -1.15 16.07 4.07
N VAL A 130 -0.97 16.29 2.76
CA VAL A 130 -0.29 17.47 2.22
C VAL A 130 -1.24 18.28 1.34
N VAL A 131 -1.11 19.60 1.39
CA VAL A 131 -1.70 20.51 0.40
C VAL A 131 -0.60 20.87 -0.60
N LEU A 132 -0.84 20.50 -1.86
CA LEU A 132 0.09 20.75 -2.96
C LEU A 132 -0.38 21.98 -3.74
N VAL A 133 0.56 22.87 -4.09
CA VAL A 133 0.38 23.92 -5.10
C VAL A 133 1.43 23.75 -6.19
N SER A 134 1.01 23.83 -7.44
CA SER A 134 1.90 23.76 -8.61
C SER A 134 2.63 25.07 -8.85
#